data_AF-A0A014NQZ4-F1
#
_entry.id   AF-A0A014NQZ4-F1
#
_cell.length_a   1.000
_cell.length_b   1.000
_cell.length_c   1.000
_cell.angle_alpha   90.00
_cell.angle_beta   90.00
_cell.angle_gamma   90.00
#
_symmetry.space_group_name_H-M   'P 1'
#
loop_
_entity.id
_entity.type
_entity.pdbx_description
1 polymer ?
#
loop_
_entity_poly.entity_id
_entity_poly.type
_entity_poly.pdbx_seq_one_letter_code
_entity_poly.pdbx_strand_id
1 'polypeptide(L)'
;MTDTVSLTIKIDPALKETLKTFALENQISLSQEVTQRLQASLDQDSAQPVDNLNLTEEAADDQLTASELKQIRVLLKKSKKKK
;
A
#
# COMPACT_ATOMS: atom_id res chain seq x y z
N MET A 1 9.10 9.03 -27.48
CA MET A 1 9.62 10.41 -27.35
C MET A 1 9.54 10.76 -25.87
N THR A 2 10.62 10.61 -25.12
CA THR A 2 10.67 10.97 -23.69
C THR A 2 11.08 12.43 -23.59
N ASP A 3 10.10 13.32 -23.65
CA ASP A 3 10.31 14.76 -23.46
C ASP A 3 10.57 15.01 -21.97
N THR A 4 11.83 14.89 -21.56
CA THR A 4 12.25 15.20 -20.19
C THR A 4 12.41 16.70 -20.06
N VAL A 5 11.46 17.35 -19.38
CA VAL A 5 11.51 18.77 -19.05
C VAL A 5 12.50 19.00 -17.90
N SER A 6 13.49 19.86 -18.12
CA SER A 6 14.45 20.26 -17.09
C SER A 6 13.85 21.31 -16.17
N LEU A 7 13.53 20.95 -14.93
CA LEU A 7 13.00 21.86 -13.91
C LEU A 7 14.09 22.25 -12.91
N THR A 8 14.23 23.54 -12.63
CA THR A 8 15.11 24.03 -11.54
C THR A 8 14.26 24.33 -10.31
N ILE A 9 14.54 23.64 -9.19
CA ILE A 9 13.81 23.80 -7.93
C ILE A 9 14.76 24.34 -6.88
N LYS A 10 14.35 25.38 -6.14
CA LYS A 10 15.05 25.80 -4.93
C LYS A 10 14.57 24.93 -3.78
N ILE A 11 15.49 24.15 -3.22
CA ILE A 11 15.24 23.23 -2.10
C ILE A 11 16.16 23.60 -0.94
N ASP A 12 15.66 23.37 0.26
CA ASP A 12 16.43 23.57 1.49
C ASP A 12 17.66 22.65 1.50
N PRO A 13 18.83 23.10 1.99
CA PRO A 13 20.04 22.29 2.04
C PRO A 13 19.86 20.99 2.84
N ALA A 14 19.05 20.99 3.90
CA ALA A 14 18.77 19.77 4.66
C ALA A 14 18.04 18.74 3.81
N LEU A 15 17.02 19.18 3.06
CA LEU A 15 16.24 18.31 2.19
C LEU A 15 17.09 17.74 1.06
N LYS A 16 18.01 18.53 0.50
CA LYS A 16 18.95 18.09 -0.55
C LYS A 16 19.87 16.98 -0.05
N GLU A 17 20.33 17.05 1.20
CA GLU A 17 21.17 16.01 1.80
C GLU A 17 20.38 14.72 2.00
N THR A 18 19.18 14.81 2.56
CA THR A 18 18.27 13.67 2.73
C THR A 18 18.00 12.97 1.39
N LEU A 19 17.71 13.74 0.35
CA LEU A 19 17.44 13.20 -0.98
C LEU A 19 18.66 12.55 -1.62
N LYS A 20 19.86 13.06 -1.33
CA LYS A 20 21.12 12.45 -1.78
C LYS A 20 21.38 11.12 -1.08
N THR A 21 21.06 11.03 0.21
CA THR A 21 21.15 9.78 0.98
C THR A 21 20.20 8.73 0.43
N PHE A 22 18.93 9.09 0.18
CA PHE A 22 17.97 8.19 -0.46
C PHE A 22 18.44 7.75 -1.85
N ALA A 23 18.95 8.68 -2.66
CA ALA A 23 19.43 8.34 -4.00
C ALA A 23 20.59 7.33 -3.97
N LEU A 24 21.49 7.45 -2.98
CA LEU A 24 22.56 6.49 -2.74
C LEU A 24 22.05 5.13 -2.25
N GLU A 25 21.05 5.11 -1.37
CA GLU A 25 20.42 3.89 -0.84
C GLU A 25 19.71 3.10 -1.95
N ASN A 26 18.93 3.82 -2.78
CA ASN A 26 18.18 3.25 -3.90
C ASN A 26 19.03 3.04 -5.16
N GLN A 27 20.31 3.43 -5.16
CA GLN A 27 21.23 3.34 -6.30
C GLN A 27 20.69 4.03 -7.57
N ILE A 28 19.95 5.13 -7.40
CA ILE A 28 19.38 5.92 -8.49
C ILE A 28 19.99 7.32 -8.54
N SER A 29 19.80 8.04 -9.65
CA SER A 29 20.23 9.42 -9.72
C SER A 29 19.34 10.32 -8.85
N LEU A 30 19.91 11.42 -8.34
CA LEU A 30 19.16 12.40 -7.55
C LEU A 30 17.89 12.89 -8.29
N SER A 31 17.98 13.11 -9.60
CA SER A 31 16.81 13.53 -10.41
C SER A 31 15.74 12.45 -10.51
N GLN A 32 16.13 11.18 -10.58
CA GLN A 32 15.17 10.07 -10.57
C GLN A 32 14.49 9.92 -9.21
N GLU A 33 15.23 10.05 -8.10
CA GLU A 33 14.68 10.06 -6.75
C GLU A 33 13.63 11.19 -6.59
N VAL A 34 13.97 12.42 -6.99
CA VAL A 34 13.03 13.56 -6.98
C VAL A 34 11.78 13.21 -7.79
N THR A 35 11.97 12.68 -9.00
CA THR A 35 10.86 12.38 -9.91
C THR A 35 9.96 11.29 -9.34
N GLN A 36 10.53 10.22 -8.80
CA GLN A 36 9.77 9.11 -8.22
C GLN A 36 9.01 9.56 -6.97
N ARG A 37 9.65 10.34 -6.09
CA ARG A 37 9.02 10.91 -4.90
C ARG A 37 7.89 11.86 -5.27
N LEU A 38 8.10 12.69 -6.29
CA LEU A 38 7.10 13.62 -6.78
C LEU A 38 5.93 12.87 -7.45
N GLN A 39 6.21 11.87 -8.28
CA GLN A 39 5.19 10.99 -8.87
C GLN A 39 4.37 10.29 -7.78
N ALA A 40 5.03 9.68 -6.80
CA ALA A 40 4.35 9.06 -5.67
C ALA A 40 3.50 10.08 -4.90
N SER A 41 3.99 11.30 -4.68
CA SER A 41 3.22 12.35 -4.00
C SER A 41 2.00 12.80 -4.81
N LEU A 42 2.10 12.87 -6.14
CA LEU A 42 0.98 13.23 -7.01
C LEU A 42 -0.04 12.08 -7.12
N ASP A 43 0.43 10.84 -7.10
CA ASP A 43 -0.42 9.64 -7.16
C ASP A 43 -1.14 9.40 -5.81
N GLN A 44 -0.47 9.68 -4.69
CA GLN A 44 -1.06 9.58 -3.35
C GLN A 44 -2.23 10.56 -3.12
N ASP A 45 -2.21 11.74 -3.75
CA ASP A 45 -3.35 12.68 -3.69
C ASP A 45 -4.58 12.16 -4.45
N SER A 46 -4.41 11.21 -5.37
CA SER A 46 -5.50 10.56 -6.11
C SER A 46 -6.05 9.30 -5.42
N ALA A 47 -5.41 8.82 -4.36
CA ALA A 47 -5.71 7.55 -3.70
C ALA A 47 -6.13 7.70 -2.23
N GLN A 48 -6.77 8.80 -1.89
CA GLN A 48 -7.54 8.92 -0.66
C GLN A 48 -8.99 9.23 -1.02
N PRO A 49 -9.79 8.25 -1.48
CA PRO A 49 -11.17 8.27 -1.02
C PRO A 49 -11.07 8.27 0.51
N VAL A 50 -11.42 9.38 1.13
CA VAL A 50 -11.73 9.42 2.55
C VAL A 50 -12.86 8.42 2.77
N ASP A 51 -12.47 7.17 3.04
CA ASP A 51 -13.39 6.10 3.34
C ASP A 51 -13.93 6.39 4.75
N ASN A 52 -15.09 7.03 4.80
CA ASN A 52 -15.83 7.29 6.03
C ASN A 52 -16.42 5.98 6.63
N LEU A 53 -16.09 4.82 6.08
CA LEU A 53 -16.53 3.51 6.57
C LEU A 53 -15.29 2.70 6.98
N ASN A 54 -14.92 2.87 8.23
CA ASN A 54 -13.91 2.07 8.93
C ASN A 54 -14.22 0.55 8.78
N LEU A 55 -13.63 -0.08 7.77
CA LEU A 55 -13.53 -1.54 7.63
C LEU A 55 -12.12 -1.88 7.12
N THR A 56 -11.16 -1.63 8.00
CA THR A 56 -9.85 -2.27 7.96
C THR A 56 -10.04 -3.76 8.28
N GLU A 57 -9.24 -4.60 7.61
CA GLU A 57 -9.08 -6.05 7.80
C GLU A 57 -10.11 -6.95 7.11
N GLU A 58 -9.76 -7.41 5.90
CA GLU A 58 -9.84 -8.86 5.67
C GLU A 58 -8.67 -9.26 4.75
N ALA A 59 -7.56 -9.61 5.40
CA ALA A 59 -6.55 -10.43 4.78
C ALA A 59 -7.24 -11.66 4.20
N ALA A 60 -6.95 -11.97 2.94
CA ALA A 60 -7.43 -13.15 2.23
C ALA A 60 -6.82 -14.44 2.80
N ASP A 61 -7.04 -14.72 4.09
CA ASP A 61 -6.45 -15.83 4.84
C ASP A 61 -7.47 -16.41 5.85
N ASP A 62 -8.68 -16.73 5.39
CA ASP A 62 -9.57 -17.64 6.14
C ASP A 62 -10.32 -18.56 5.15
N GLN A 63 -9.55 -19.35 4.40
CA GLN A 63 -10.10 -20.62 3.94
C GLN A 63 -10.14 -21.56 5.16
N LEU A 64 -11.28 -21.53 5.87
CA LEU A 64 -11.61 -22.45 6.96
C LEU A 64 -10.97 -23.82 6.74
N THR A 65 -10.10 -24.23 7.66
CA THR A 65 -9.37 -25.49 7.52
C THR A 65 -10.36 -26.66 7.50
N ALA A 66 -9.98 -27.79 6.86
CA ALA A 66 -10.88 -28.94 6.73
C ALA A 66 -11.43 -29.47 8.08
N SER A 67 -10.72 -29.19 9.17
CA SER A 67 -11.12 -29.50 10.55
C SER A 67 -12.24 -28.56 11.04
N GLU A 68 -12.14 -27.27 10.76
CA GLU A 68 -13.15 -26.27 11.12
C GLU A 68 -14.43 -26.47 10.31
N LEU A 69 -14.32 -26.76 9.01
CA LEU A 69 -15.46 -27.14 8.18
C LEU A 69 -16.17 -28.41 8.70
N LYS A 70 -15.43 -29.39 9.23
CA LYS A 70 -16.04 -30.58 9.87
C LYS A 70 -16.77 -30.20 11.16
N GLN A 71 -16.19 -29.33 11.98
CA GLN A 71 -16.80 -28.88 13.23
C GLN A 71 -18.10 -28.10 12.96
N ILE A 72 -18.09 -27.19 11.97
CA ILE A 72 -19.27 -26.46 11.51
C ILE A 72 -20.37 -27.42 11.04
N ARG A 73 -20.04 -28.44 10.23
CA ARG A 73 -21.02 -29.46 9.79
C ARG A 73 -21.61 -30.25 10.95
N VAL A 74 -20.81 -30.64 11.93
CA VAL A 74 -21.29 -31.38 13.11
C VAL A 74 -22.24 -30.52 13.94
N LEU A 75 -21.89 -29.26 14.18
CA LEU A 75 -22.74 -28.31 14.90
C LEU A 75 -24.07 -28.07 14.19
N LEU A 76 -24.06 -27.84 12.86
CA LEU A 76 -25.26 -27.69 12.04
C LEU A 76 -26.14 -28.95 12.02
N LYS A 77 -25.53 -30.14 12.01
CA LYS A 77 -26.26 -31.41 12.04
C LYS A 77 -26.89 -31.66 13.42
N LYS A 78 -26.25 -31.18 14.49
CA LYS A 78 -26.77 -31.28 15.87
C LYS A 78 -27.89 -30.27 16.11
N SER A 79 -27.81 -29.07 15.55
CA SER A 79 -28.88 -28.06 15.63
C SER A 79 -30.09 -28.38 14.76
N LYS A 80 -29.93 -29.03 13.60
CA LYS A 80 -31.06 -29.56 12.80
C LYS A 80 -31.84 -30.69 13.47
N LYS A 81 -31.33 -31.28 14.55
CA LYS A 81 -31.99 -32.38 15.29
C LYS A 81 -32.94 -31.89 16.40
N LYS A 82 -33.16 -30.58 16.53
CA LYS A 82 -34.27 -30.00 17.29
C LYS A 82 -35.38 -29.56 16.35
N LYS A 83 -36.18 -30.54 15.92
CA LYS A 83 -37.57 -30.36 15.53
C LYS A 83 -38.31 -31.64 15.87
#